data_AF-U2FYD6-F1
#
_entry.id   AF-U2FYD6-F1
#
_cell.length_a   1.000
_cell.length_b   1.000
_cell.length_c   1.000
_cell.angle_alpha   90.00
_cell.angle_beta   90.00
_cell.angle_gamma   90.00
#
_symmetry.space_group_name_H-M   'P 1'
#
loop_
_entity.id
_entity.type
_entity.pdbx_description
1 polymer ?
#
loop_
_entity_poly.entity_id
_entity_poly.type
_entity_poly.pdbx_seq_one_letter_code
_entity_poly.pdbx_strand_id
1 'polypeptide(L)'
;MRTDALDGQALDYWCARALCADDEDTLRFTAVTPTVVVTAACDAFRHLDAPFTPSTSWADAGAVLDRVDDLRITRHGDDVECDATFADGPSTCGAHARDARVALLRAFVRARFGDEIDPPPPFAHRIEHGAVVRYDPGVPLPDADDDRGTGDSTDIRSIPRM
;
A
#
# COMPACT_ATOMS: atom_id res chain seq x y z
N MET A 1 13.46 -2.64 11.93
CA MET A 1 14.31 -2.47 10.73
C MET A 1 14.54 -0.98 10.53
N ARG A 2 15.72 -0.53 10.09
CA ARG A 2 15.95 0.89 9.73
C ARG A 2 15.38 1.17 8.34
N THR A 3 14.62 2.25 8.17
CA THR A 3 13.99 2.60 6.89
C THR A 3 15.02 2.89 5.79
N ASP A 4 16.15 3.51 6.15
CA ASP A 4 17.30 3.74 5.24
C ASP A 4 17.94 2.46 4.69
N ALA A 5 17.64 1.29 5.27
CA ALA A 5 18.18 -0.02 4.88
C ALA A 5 17.18 -0.91 4.13
N LEU A 6 15.96 -0.44 3.84
CA LEU A 6 14.95 -1.19 3.08
C LEU A 6 15.36 -1.34 1.61
N ASP A 7 15.18 -2.53 1.06
CA ASP A 7 15.47 -2.83 -0.35
C ASP A 7 14.56 -3.95 -0.86
N GLY A 8 14.37 -4.03 -2.18
CA GLY A 8 13.55 -5.04 -2.86
C GLY A 8 12.15 -5.21 -2.25
N GLN A 9 11.74 -6.48 -2.11
CA GLN A 9 10.46 -6.94 -1.53
C GLN A 9 10.08 -6.24 -0.21
N ALA A 10 11.04 -5.95 0.67
CA ALA A 10 10.74 -5.31 1.95
C ALA A 10 10.38 -3.82 1.78
N LEU A 11 11.00 -3.16 0.81
CA LEU A 11 10.63 -1.80 0.41
C LEU A 11 9.29 -1.81 -0.35
N ASP A 12 9.10 -2.75 -1.27
CA ASP A 12 7.84 -2.91 -2.04
C ASP A 12 6.61 -3.08 -1.13
N TYR A 13 6.72 -3.95 -0.12
CA TYR A 13 5.68 -4.19 0.89
C TYR A 13 5.35 -2.92 1.68
N TRP A 14 6.36 -2.20 2.14
CA TRP A 14 6.15 -1.01 2.97
C TRP A 14 5.66 0.20 2.16
N CYS A 15 5.98 0.28 0.87
CA CYS A 15 5.35 1.23 -0.06
C CYS A 15 3.85 0.95 -0.24
N ALA A 16 3.43 -0.31 -0.42
CA ALA A 16 2.02 -0.66 -0.49
C ALA A 16 1.27 -0.35 0.82
N ARG A 17 1.89 -0.64 1.98
CA ARG A 17 1.39 -0.23 3.31
C ARG A 17 1.22 1.28 3.43
N ALA A 18 2.15 2.08 2.93
CA ALA A 18 2.08 3.54 3.00
C ALA A 18 1.01 4.12 2.06
N LEU A 19 0.84 3.56 0.86
CA LEU A 19 -0.17 4.00 -0.13
C LEU A 19 -1.63 3.75 0.28
N CYS A 20 -1.87 2.86 1.25
CA CYS A 20 -3.23 2.56 1.77
C CYS A 20 -3.36 2.90 3.26
N ALA A 21 -2.48 3.76 3.81
CA ALA A 21 -2.38 3.98 5.25
C ALA A 21 -3.55 4.77 5.86
N ASP A 22 -4.36 5.42 5.01
CA ASP A 22 -5.54 6.22 5.38
C ASP A 22 -6.88 5.56 4.97
N ASP A 23 -6.82 4.45 4.22
CA ASP A 23 -7.97 3.74 3.65
C ASP A 23 -8.13 2.36 4.32
N GLU A 24 -8.82 2.33 5.47
CA GLU A 24 -9.03 1.11 6.26
C GLU A 24 -9.65 -0.04 5.44
N ASP A 25 -9.23 -1.26 5.77
CA ASP A 25 -9.67 -2.54 5.19
C ASP A 25 -9.50 -2.71 3.66
N THR A 26 -8.94 -1.71 2.94
CA THR A 26 -8.76 -1.76 1.47
C THR A 26 -7.58 -2.59 0.99
N LEU A 27 -6.56 -2.85 1.83
CA LEU A 27 -5.29 -3.47 1.45
C LEU A 27 -5.16 -4.94 1.86
N ARG A 28 -4.93 -5.81 0.86
CA ARG A 28 -4.79 -7.25 1.03
C ARG A 28 -3.61 -7.81 0.23
N PHE A 29 -2.59 -8.30 0.95
CA PHE A 29 -1.46 -9.04 0.42
C PHE A 29 -1.85 -10.49 0.15
N THR A 30 -1.96 -10.87 -1.12
CA THR A 30 -2.22 -12.26 -1.55
C THR A 30 -0.92 -13.07 -1.60
N ALA A 31 0.21 -12.41 -1.84
CA ALA A 31 1.55 -12.94 -1.56
C ALA A 31 2.49 -11.84 -1.07
N VAL A 32 3.53 -12.24 -0.33
CA VAL A 32 4.63 -11.34 0.11
C VAL A 32 5.99 -11.89 -0.38
N THR A 33 6.16 -13.21 -0.37
CA THR A 33 7.39 -13.89 -0.80
C THR A 33 7.10 -14.84 -1.98
N PRO A 34 7.93 -14.89 -3.04
CA PRO A 34 9.14 -14.09 -3.28
C PRO A 34 8.85 -12.66 -3.76
N THR A 35 7.63 -12.39 -4.23
CA THR A 35 7.19 -11.10 -4.77
C THR A 35 5.95 -10.64 -4.00
N VAL A 36 5.84 -9.33 -3.76
CA VAL A 36 4.65 -8.71 -3.20
C VAL A 36 3.54 -8.73 -4.26
N VAL A 37 2.40 -9.33 -3.93
CA VAL A 37 1.19 -9.37 -4.77
C VAL A 37 0.03 -8.85 -3.93
N VAL A 38 -0.70 -7.88 -4.46
CA VAL A 38 -1.67 -7.08 -3.71
C VAL A 38 -2.99 -6.91 -4.45
N THR A 39 -4.05 -6.91 -3.66
CA THR A 39 -5.32 -6.25 -3.99
C THR A 39 -5.44 -5.01 -3.10
N ALA A 40 -5.66 -3.85 -3.73
CA ALA A 40 -5.81 -2.55 -3.09
C ALA A 40 -6.88 -1.75 -3.84
N ALA A 41 -7.75 -1.05 -3.10
CA ALA A 41 -8.93 -0.38 -3.66
C ALA A 41 -9.12 1.08 -3.22
N CYS A 42 -8.13 1.67 -2.57
CA CYS A 42 -8.10 3.09 -2.20
C CYS A 42 -7.96 4.01 -3.42
N ASP A 43 -8.17 5.32 -3.24
CA ASP A 43 -8.01 6.29 -4.34
C ASP A 43 -6.55 6.51 -4.76
N ALA A 44 -5.61 6.43 -3.81
CA ALA A 44 -4.18 6.56 -4.09
C ALA A 44 -3.56 5.33 -4.78
N PHE A 45 -4.12 4.13 -4.60
CA PHE A 45 -3.52 2.88 -5.09
C PHE A 45 -4.55 1.79 -5.38
N ARG A 46 -4.79 1.57 -6.68
CA ARG A 46 -5.73 0.58 -7.21
C ARG A 46 -4.98 -0.57 -7.88
N HIS A 47 -5.00 -1.76 -7.28
CA HIS A 47 -4.41 -3.01 -7.79
C HIS A 47 -5.37 -4.19 -7.52
N LEU A 48 -5.37 -5.20 -8.40
CA LEU A 48 -6.25 -6.37 -8.26
C LEU A 48 -5.45 -7.66 -8.49
N ASP A 49 -5.11 -8.33 -7.39
CA ASP A 49 -4.27 -9.55 -7.32
C ASP A 49 -3.02 -9.48 -8.21
N ALA A 50 -2.36 -8.31 -8.20
CA ALA A 50 -1.28 -7.96 -9.12
C ALA A 50 0.06 -7.82 -8.37
N PRO A 51 1.19 -8.24 -8.99
CA PRO A 51 2.51 -7.93 -8.46
C PRO A 51 2.72 -6.42 -8.32
N PHE A 52 3.33 -6.00 -7.21
CA PHE A 52 3.72 -4.61 -6.97
C PHE A 52 5.19 -4.57 -6.55
N THR A 53 6.03 -3.94 -7.38
CA THR A 53 7.50 -4.04 -7.34
C THR A 53 8.20 -2.69 -7.53
N PRO A 54 7.76 -1.59 -6.87
CA PRO A 54 8.28 -0.24 -7.11
C PRO A 54 9.79 -0.09 -6.94
N SER A 55 10.45 -0.91 -6.11
CA SER A 55 11.91 -0.93 -5.99
C SER A 55 12.62 -1.26 -7.31
N THR A 56 11.99 -2.04 -8.21
CA THR A 56 12.53 -2.47 -9.51
C THR A 56 11.80 -1.87 -10.71
N SER A 57 10.50 -1.56 -10.60
CA SER A 57 9.63 -1.02 -11.64
C SER A 57 9.34 0.47 -11.44
N TRP A 58 9.59 1.29 -12.48
CA TRP A 58 9.15 2.70 -12.49
C TRP A 58 7.65 2.88 -12.76
N ALA A 59 6.96 1.88 -13.34
CA ALA A 59 5.51 1.95 -13.51
C ALA A 59 4.81 1.85 -12.15
N ASP A 60 5.26 0.91 -11.32
CA ASP A 60 4.74 0.65 -9.98
C ASP A 60 5.11 1.80 -9.02
N ALA A 61 6.35 2.32 -9.12
CA ALA A 61 6.79 3.50 -8.36
C ALA A 61 6.08 4.80 -8.78
N GLY A 62 5.36 4.81 -9.92
CA GLY A 62 4.50 5.92 -10.32
C GLY A 62 3.46 6.27 -9.26
N ALA A 63 2.85 5.26 -8.63
CA ALA A 63 1.87 5.48 -7.55
C ALA A 63 2.44 6.25 -6.33
N VAL A 64 3.76 6.20 -6.11
CA VAL A 64 4.43 7.00 -5.07
C VAL A 64 4.79 8.40 -5.58
N LEU A 65 5.17 8.54 -6.86
CA LEU A 65 5.37 9.86 -7.49
C LEU A 65 4.07 10.68 -7.49
N ASP A 66 2.91 10.05 -7.70
CA ASP A 66 1.58 10.67 -7.65
C ASP A 66 1.16 11.12 -6.23
N ARG A 67 2.01 10.91 -5.20
CA ARG A 67 1.86 11.48 -3.85
C ARG A 67 2.81 12.64 -3.55
N VAL A 68 3.70 13.03 -4.47
CA VAL A 68 4.76 14.02 -4.22
C VAL A 68 4.31 15.43 -4.59
N ASP A 69 4.35 16.35 -3.62
CA ASP A 69 4.10 17.79 -3.81
C ASP A 69 5.39 18.56 -4.20
N ASP A 70 6.53 18.17 -3.64
CA ASP A 70 7.85 18.76 -3.91
C ASP A 70 8.95 17.69 -3.85
N LEU A 71 9.96 17.79 -4.72
CA LEU A 71 10.98 16.77 -4.94
C LEU A 71 12.36 17.37 -5.23
N ARG A 72 13.32 17.11 -4.33
CA ARG A 72 14.73 17.48 -4.49
C ARG A 72 15.61 16.22 -4.50
N ILE A 73 16.26 15.96 -5.63
CA ILE A 73 17.20 14.85 -5.80
C ILE A 73 18.62 15.40 -5.95
N THR A 74 19.52 15.00 -5.05
CA THR A 74 20.96 15.33 -5.12
C THR A 74 21.76 14.07 -5.41
N ARG A 75 22.72 14.12 -6.34
CA ARG A 75 23.62 12.98 -6.62
C ARG A 75 25.04 13.26 -6.13
N HIS A 76 25.55 12.38 -5.28
CA HIS A 76 26.88 12.43 -4.69
C HIS A 76 27.72 11.24 -5.19
N GLY A 77 28.08 11.28 -6.47
CA GLY A 77 28.73 10.17 -7.16
C GLY A 77 27.77 9.00 -7.35
N ASP A 78 28.10 7.86 -6.73
CA ASP A 78 27.30 6.62 -6.78
C ASP A 78 26.11 6.64 -5.80
N ASP A 79 26.02 7.64 -4.92
CA ASP A 79 24.91 7.80 -3.97
C ASP A 79 23.94 8.91 -4.38
N VAL A 80 22.68 8.79 -3.94
CA VAL A 80 21.57 9.69 -4.25
C VAL A 80 20.81 10.02 -2.98
N GLU A 81 20.84 11.29 -2.61
CA GLU A 81 19.95 11.91 -1.62
C GLU A 81 18.62 12.27 -2.31
N CYS A 82 17.50 11.96 -1.66
CA CYS A 82 16.17 12.37 -2.09
C CYS A 82 15.44 12.97 -0.89
N ASP A 83 15.14 14.27 -0.95
CA ASP A 83 14.14 14.92 -0.10
C ASP A 83 12.83 15.02 -0.88
N ALA A 84 11.73 14.60 -0.27
CA ALA A 84 10.40 14.71 -0.85
C ALA A 84 9.39 15.20 0.19
N THR A 85 8.48 16.06 -0.24
CA THR A 85 7.27 16.42 0.51
C THR A 85 6.09 15.69 -0.14
N PHE A 86 5.27 15.03 0.67
CA PHE A 86 4.13 14.25 0.19
C PHE A 86 2.82 14.87 0.69
N ALA A 87 1.76 14.81 -0.12
CA ALA A 87 0.49 15.49 0.17
C ALA A 87 -0.21 15.04 1.46
N ASP A 88 0.09 13.81 1.94
CA ASP A 88 -0.44 13.23 3.18
C ASP A 88 0.59 13.29 4.34
N GLY A 89 1.75 13.93 4.12
CA GLY A 89 2.90 13.93 5.02
C GLY A 89 3.03 15.19 5.88
N PRO A 90 3.49 15.08 7.15
CA PRO A 90 3.57 16.23 8.06
C PRO A 90 4.75 17.18 7.77
N SER A 91 5.75 16.75 6.99
CA SER A 91 6.92 17.54 6.60
C SER A 91 7.66 16.90 5.42
N THR A 92 8.54 17.65 4.77
CA THR A 92 9.58 17.11 3.88
C THR A 92 10.38 16.02 4.59
N CYS A 93 10.67 14.92 3.91
CA CYS A 93 11.38 13.78 4.45
C CYS A 93 12.51 13.33 3.51
N GLY A 94 13.69 13.09 4.08
CA GLY A 94 14.91 12.74 3.33
C GLY A 94 15.32 11.27 3.49
N ALA A 95 15.81 10.65 2.41
CA ALA A 95 16.44 9.33 2.44
C ALA A 95 17.52 9.18 1.35
N HIS A 96 18.40 8.19 1.52
CA HIS A 96 19.55 7.95 0.63
C HIS A 96 19.48 6.55 -0.01
N ALA A 97 19.94 6.42 -1.25
CA ALA A 97 20.16 5.13 -1.94
C ALA A 97 21.08 5.26 -3.17
N ARG A 98 21.43 4.14 -3.81
CA ARG A 98 22.24 4.12 -5.06
C ARG A 98 21.52 4.73 -6.28
N ASP A 99 20.19 4.78 -6.25
CA ASP A 99 19.38 5.37 -7.29
C ASP A 99 18.18 6.15 -6.71
N ALA A 100 17.66 7.08 -7.53
CA ALA A 100 16.60 8.00 -7.11
C ALA A 100 15.27 7.32 -6.80
N ARG A 101 14.98 6.15 -7.36
CA ARG A 101 13.74 5.42 -7.10
C ARG A 101 13.78 4.82 -5.70
N VAL A 102 14.83 4.07 -5.38
CA VAL A 102 15.01 3.50 -4.04
C VAL A 102 15.11 4.60 -2.97
N ALA A 103 15.75 5.74 -3.29
CA ALA A 103 15.80 6.89 -2.38
C ALA A 103 14.41 7.51 -2.13
N LEU A 104 13.63 7.78 -3.19
CA LEU A 104 12.25 8.29 -3.09
C LEU A 104 11.34 7.35 -2.30
N LEU A 105 11.39 6.05 -2.58
CA LEU A 105 10.55 5.06 -1.92
C LEU A 105 10.89 4.94 -0.42
N ARG A 106 12.18 5.00 -0.06
CA ARG A 106 12.61 5.09 1.35
C ARG A 106 12.12 6.38 2.01
N ALA A 107 12.20 7.53 1.33
CA ALA A 107 11.70 8.80 1.85
C ALA A 107 10.18 8.77 2.11
N PHE A 108 9.41 8.13 1.21
CA PHE A 108 7.96 7.94 1.36
C PHE A 108 7.60 7.05 2.54
N VAL A 109 8.24 5.87 2.65
CA VAL A 109 8.04 4.96 3.80
C VAL A 109 8.45 5.65 5.12
N ARG A 110 9.52 6.45 5.10
CA ARG A 110 10.00 7.22 6.26
C ARG A 110 9.04 8.35 6.64
N ALA A 111 8.43 9.03 5.67
CA ALA A 111 7.44 10.06 5.92
C ALA A 111 6.17 9.51 6.60
N ARG A 112 5.77 8.27 6.29
CA ARG A 112 4.55 7.64 6.82
C ARG A 112 4.73 6.85 8.11
N PHE A 113 5.90 6.21 8.31
CA PHE A 113 6.16 5.31 9.44
C PHE A 113 7.42 5.63 10.26
N GLY A 114 8.23 6.61 9.84
CA GLY A 114 9.44 7.03 10.54
C GLY A 114 10.68 6.18 10.24
N ASP A 115 11.66 6.30 11.15
CA ASP A 115 13.00 5.70 11.00
C ASP A 115 13.04 4.18 11.18
N GLU A 116 12.08 3.60 11.92
CA GLU A 116 12.12 2.19 12.33
C GLU A 116 10.76 1.48 12.22
N ILE A 117 10.75 0.38 11.47
CA ILE A 117 9.55 -0.40 11.12
C ILE A 117 9.79 -1.92 11.21
N ASP A 118 8.75 -2.72 11.35
CA ASP A 118 8.85 -4.18 11.50
C ASP A 118 9.18 -4.93 10.18
N PRO A 119 9.71 -6.16 10.27
CA PRO A 119 9.84 -7.04 9.10
C PRO A 119 8.46 -7.41 8.51
N PRO A 120 8.31 -7.46 7.18
CA PRO A 120 7.09 -7.90 6.53
C PRO A 120 6.66 -9.32 6.98
N PRO A 121 5.36 -9.58 7.25
CA PRO A 121 4.86 -10.92 7.52
C PRO A 121 5.06 -11.84 6.30
N PRO A 122 5.69 -13.03 6.44
CA PRO A 122 6.03 -13.90 5.31
C PRO A 122 4.83 -14.75 4.82
N PHE A 123 3.61 -14.22 4.87
CA PHE A 123 2.38 -14.94 4.56
C PHE A 123 1.27 -14.00 4.06
N ALA A 124 0.27 -14.54 3.37
CA ALA A 124 -0.90 -13.79 2.89
C ALA A 124 -1.74 -13.22 4.04
N HIS A 125 -2.03 -11.92 3.97
CA HIS A 125 -2.70 -11.18 5.03
C HIS A 125 -3.40 -9.92 4.50
N ARG A 126 -4.41 -9.46 5.23
CA ARG A 126 -5.05 -8.16 5.03
C ARG A 126 -4.68 -7.21 6.16
N ILE A 127 -4.84 -5.92 5.91
CA ILE A 127 -4.70 -4.89 6.93
C ILE A 127 -6.11 -4.54 7.42
N GLU A 128 -6.37 -4.72 8.71
CA GLU A 128 -7.64 -4.31 9.34
C GLU A 128 -7.34 -3.37 10.50
N HIS A 129 -7.89 -2.15 10.46
CA HIS A 129 -7.63 -1.10 11.46
C HIS A 129 -6.12 -0.92 11.75
N GLY A 130 -5.30 -0.94 10.69
CA GLY A 130 -3.83 -0.89 10.73
C GLY A 130 -3.11 -2.20 11.12
N ALA A 131 -3.80 -3.15 11.75
CA ALA A 131 -3.25 -4.44 12.21
C ALA A 131 -3.14 -5.48 11.10
N VAL A 132 -2.24 -6.46 11.27
CA VAL A 132 -2.04 -7.59 10.35
C VAL A 132 -2.98 -8.73 10.71
N VAL A 133 -3.95 -9.05 9.83
CA VAL A 133 -4.85 -10.19 9.98
C VAL A 133 -4.62 -11.20 8.87
N ARG A 134 -4.35 -12.46 9.24
CA ARG A 134 -4.05 -13.53 8.27
C ARG A 134 -5.24 -13.75 7.33
N TYR A 135 -4.98 -13.72 6.03
CA TYR A 135 -6.00 -13.93 4.99
C TYR A 135 -5.66 -15.17 4.18
N ASP A 136 -6.35 -16.27 4.46
CA ASP A 136 -6.15 -17.56 3.79
C ASP A 136 -7.09 -17.68 2.58
N PRO A 137 -6.59 -17.78 1.32
CA PRO A 137 -7.44 -17.79 0.13
C PRO A 137 -8.16 -19.15 -0.03
N GLY A 138 -9.44 -19.20 0.34
CA GLY A 138 -10.27 -20.40 0.22
C GLY A 138 -10.92 -20.88 1.52
N VAL A 139 -10.62 -20.24 2.67
CA VAL A 139 -11.51 -20.32 3.84
C VAL A 139 -12.85 -19.66 3.44
N PRO A 140 -14.00 -20.28 3.76
CA PRO A 140 -15.31 -19.67 3.53
C PRO A 140 -15.39 -18.27 4.13
N LEU A 141 -16.25 -17.42 3.56
CA LEU A 141 -16.71 -16.26 4.31
C LEU A 141 -17.25 -16.75 5.67
N PRO A 142 -16.93 -16.09 6.80
CA PRO A 142 -17.66 -16.39 8.03
C PRO A 142 -19.15 -16.22 7.72
N ASP A 143 -19.98 -17.16 8.16
CA ASP A 143 -21.43 -16.98 8.09
C ASP A 143 -21.74 -15.63 8.74
N ALA A 144 -22.35 -14.73 7.97
CA ALA A 144 -22.74 -13.44 8.51
C ALA A 144 -23.69 -13.71 9.68
N ASP A 145 -23.44 -13.05 10.82
CA ASP A 145 -24.37 -13.10 11.95
C ASP A 145 -25.78 -12.82 11.43
N ASP A 146 -26.75 -13.59 11.94
CA ASP A 146 -28.13 -13.71 11.44
C ASP A 146 -28.95 -12.44 11.74
N ASP A 147 -28.47 -11.30 11.22
CA ASP A 147 -29.16 -10.03 11.14
C ASP A 147 -30.27 -10.16 10.09
N ARG A 148 -31.41 -10.67 10.58
CA ARG A 148 -32.62 -10.89 9.80
C ARG A 148 -33.23 -9.56 9.38
N GLY A 149 -32.62 -8.96 8.37
CA GLY A 149 -33.16 -7.85 7.59
C GLY A 149 -34.59 -8.20 7.19
N THR A 150 -35.55 -7.68 7.95
CA THR A 150 -36.98 -8.04 7.84
C THR A 150 -37.60 -7.23 6.71
N GLY A 151 -37.08 -7.46 5.50
CA GLY A 151 -37.56 -6.90 4.24
C GLY A 151 -38.60 -7.84 3.63
N ASP A 152 -39.83 -7.37 3.53
CA ASP A 152 -40.91 -8.10 2.88
C ASP A 152 -40.62 -8.24 1.37
N SER A 153 -40.28 -9.44 0.94
CA SER A 153 -39.75 -9.75 -0.40
C SER A 153 -40.86 -9.88 -1.45
N THR A 154 -41.83 -8.95 -1.47
CA THR A 154 -43.05 -9.07 -2.28
C THR A 154 -43.45 -7.83 -3.11
N ASP A 155 -42.89 -6.63 -2.90
CA ASP A 155 -43.34 -5.40 -3.59
C ASP A 155 -42.42 -4.91 -4.74
N ILE A 156 -42.18 -5.77 -5.75
CA ILE A 156 -41.52 -5.34 -7.01
C ILE A 156 -42.57 -4.80 -8.00
N ARG A 157 -43.07 -3.58 -7.77
CA ARG A 157 -44.04 -2.89 -8.64
C ARG A 157 -43.41 -2.11 -9.79
N SER A 158 -42.74 -2.84 -10.69
CA SER A 158 -42.25 -2.28 -11.97
C SER A 158 -43.33 -2.35 -13.05
N ILE A 159 -44.16 -1.29 -13.16
CA ILE A 159 -45.08 -1.11 -14.31
C ILE A 159 -44.95 0.32 -14.85
N PRO A 160 -44.39 0.53 -16.06
CA PRO A 160 -44.44 1.81 -16.74
C PRO A 160 -45.89 2.18 -17.10
N ARG A 161 -46.29 3.42 -16.86
CA ARG A 161 -47.52 3.97 -17.47
C ARG A 161 -47.20 4.60 -18.81
N MET A 162 -48.07 4.33 -19.78
CA MET A 162 -48.16 4.97 -21.09
C MET A 162 -49.28 6.02 -21.06
#